data_AF-A0A372RD62-F1
#
_entry.id   AF-A0A372RD62-F1
#
_cell.length_a   1.000
_cell.length_b   1.000
_cell.length_c   1.000
_cell.angle_alpha   90.00
_cell.angle_beta   90.00
_cell.angle_gamma   90.00
#
_symmetry.space_group_name_H-M   'P 1'
#
loop_
_entity.id
_entity.type
_entity.pdbx_description
1 polymer ?
#
loop_
_entity_poly.entity_id
_entity_poly.type
_entity_poly.pdbx_seq_one_letter_code
_entity_poly.pdbx_strand_id
1 'polypeptide(L)'
;MDTEEQTGDKGEPLKRCKFLDANGKICGALYINDGSTGNAINHLLTDHEISKDGEINKNQQTIQTVMRVHKHKDNRQKELYLVFIMPDEKGIKKVIGNAYNYTLPALIKKIKLKAKNVSLTTDMWTSRGGQGYIGITCSYIDSNFNLNEITLTVNYV
;
A
#
# COMPACT_ATOMS: atom_id res chain seq x y z
N MET A 1 12.15 -32.83 -9.76
CA MET A 1 10.94 -33.62 -10.03
C MET A 1 9.77 -32.67 -9.86
N ASP A 2 9.30 -32.15 -10.99
CA ASP A 2 8.22 -31.17 -11.08
C ASP A 2 6.96 -31.74 -10.45
N THR A 3 6.37 -30.98 -9.51
CA THR A 3 5.17 -31.41 -8.78
C THR A 3 3.99 -30.68 -9.41
N GLU A 4 3.12 -31.41 -10.10
CA GLU A 4 1.87 -30.89 -10.66
C GLU A 4 1.09 -30.10 -9.59
N GLU A 5 0.60 -28.93 -9.97
CA GLU A 5 -0.19 -28.06 -9.11
C GLU A 5 -1.56 -28.72 -8.88
N GLN A 6 -1.76 -29.29 -7.70
CA GLN A 6 -3.00 -29.97 -7.34
C GLN A 6 -4.04 -28.94 -6.93
N THR A 7 -5.28 -29.12 -7.39
CA THR A 7 -6.41 -28.26 -7.06
C THR A 7 -7.38 -28.98 -6.13
N GLY A 8 -7.92 -28.26 -5.15
CA GLY A 8 -8.97 -28.77 -4.28
C GLY A 8 -10.34 -28.80 -4.99
N ASP A 9 -11.36 -29.36 -4.33
CA ASP A 9 -12.72 -29.52 -4.88
C ASP A 9 -13.36 -28.22 -5.40
N LYS A 10 -12.87 -27.05 -4.96
CA LYS A 10 -13.33 -25.71 -5.37
C LYS A 10 -12.39 -24.99 -6.34
N GLY A 11 -11.39 -25.68 -6.87
CA GLY A 11 -10.38 -25.11 -7.78
C GLY A 11 -9.29 -24.28 -7.07
N GLU A 12 -9.21 -24.34 -5.74
CA GLU A 12 -8.19 -23.63 -4.97
C GLU A 12 -6.83 -24.34 -5.09
N PRO A 13 -5.70 -23.61 -5.21
CA PRO A 13 -4.40 -24.23 -5.29
C PRO A 13 -4.02 -24.89 -3.96
N LEU A 14 -3.56 -26.14 -4.01
CA LEU A 14 -3.09 -26.88 -2.84
C LEU A 14 -1.57 -26.73 -2.68
N LYS A 15 -1.13 -26.59 -1.43
CA LYS A 15 0.29 -26.63 -1.06
C LYS A 15 0.58 -27.89 -0.25
N ARG A 16 1.77 -28.45 -0.49
CA ARG A 16 2.28 -29.64 0.21
C ARG A 16 3.27 -29.27 1.30
N CYS A 17 3.06 -29.77 2.50
CA CYS A 17 4.03 -29.68 3.58
C CYS A 17 5.27 -30.55 3.28
N LYS A 18 6.46 -29.94 3.43
CA LYS A 18 7.76 -30.59 3.23
C LYS A 18 8.54 -30.76 4.54
N PHE A 19 7.89 -30.62 5.69
CA PHE A 19 8.53 -30.79 6.99
C PHE A 19 8.99 -32.25 7.18
N LEU A 20 10.14 -32.42 7.83
CA LEU A 20 10.74 -33.72 8.14
C LEU A 20 10.53 -34.03 9.62
N ASP A 21 9.99 -35.21 9.92
CA ASP A 21 9.92 -35.67 11.31
C ASP A 21 11.32 -36.08 11.83
N ALA A 22 11.41 -36.39 13.13
CA ALA A 22 12.66 -36.82 13.78
C ALA A 22 13.28 -38.09 13.16
N ASN A 23 12.52 -38.85 12.38
CA ASN A 23 12.95 -40.05 11.68
C ASN A 23 13.29 -39.79 10.21
N GLY A 24 13.29 -38.52 9.76
CA GLY A 24 13.61 -38.11 8.40
C GLY A 24 12.49 -38.37 7.38
N LYS A 25 11.26 -38.64 7.83
CA LYS A 25 10.10 -38.84 6.95
C LYS A 25 9.42 -37.51 6.65
N ILE A 26 9.11 -37.28 5.37
CA ILE A 26 8.40 -36.07 4.92
C ILE A 26 6.92 -36.18 5.30
N CYS A 27 6.35 -35.10 5.86
CA CYS A 27 4.93 -35.00 6.20
C CYS A 27 4.02 -35.22 4.99
N GLY A 28 4.20 -34.44 3.91
CA GLY A 28 3.45 -34.61 2.67
C GLY A 28 1.98 -34.19 2.72
N ALA A 29 1.48 -33.67 3.84
CA ALA A 29 0.11 -33.19 3.97
C ALA A 29 -0.20 -32.05 3.00
N LEU A 30 -1.40 -32.06 2.42
CA LEU A 30 -1.89 -31.03 1.51
C LEU A 30 -2.84 -30.08 2.25
N TYR A 31 -2.68 -28.78 2.04
CA TYR A 31 -3.59 -27.77 2.58
C TYR A 31 -3.91 -26.70 1.54
N ILE A 32 -5.06 -26.06 1.71
CA ILE A 32 -5.59 -25.04 0.80
C ILE A 32 -4.80 -23.73 0.95
N ASN A 33 -4.34 -23.18 -0.17
CA ASN A 33 -3.65 -21.90 -0.25
C ASN A 33 -4.54 -20.85 -0.97
N ASP A 34 -5.58 -20.42 -0.28
CA ASP A 34 -6.58 -19.44 -0.74
C ASP A 34 -6.14 -17.97 -0.56
N GLY A 35 -4.86 -17.74 -0.24
CA GLY A 35 -4.30 -16.42 0.10
C GLY A 35 -4.28 -16.13 1.60
N SER A 36 -4.90 -16.97 2.44
CA SER A 36 -4.74 -16.94 3.89
C SER A 36 -3.55 -17.80 4.35
N THR A 37 -2.79 -17.32 5.34
CA THR A 37 -1.73 -18.10 6.00
C THR A 37 -2.22 -18.95 7.17
N GLY A 38 -3.48 -18.78 7.58
CA GLY A 38 -4.06 -19.46 8.75
C GLY A 38 -4.05 -20.99 8.63
N ASN A 39 -4.34 -21.53 7.44
CA ASN A 39 -4.36 -22.97 7.19
C ASN A 39 -2.97 -23.60 7.39
N ALA A 40 -1.92 -22.91 6.92
CA ALA A 40 -0.54 -23.34 7.09
C ALA A 40 -0.11 -23.28 8.57
N ILE A 41 -0.44 -22.18 9.27
CA ILE A 41 -0.10 -22.00 10.69
C ILE A 41 -0.76 -23.09 11.54
N ASN A 42 -2.04 -23.39 11.29
CA ASN A 42 -2.76 -24.41 12.04
C ASN A 42 -2.19 -25.81 11.80
N HIS A 43 -1.84 -26.15 10.55
CA HIS A 43 -1.18 -27.40 10.22
C HIS A 43 0.17 -27.55 10.93
N LEU A 44 1.03 -26.52 10.88
CA LEU A 44 2.33 -26.54 11.55
C LEU A 44 2.19 -26.69 13.08
N LEU A 45 1.18 -26.07 13.68
CA LEU A 45 0.92 -26.17 15.10
C LEU A 45 0.42 -27.57 15.51
N THR A 46 -0.52 -28.12 14.77
CA THR A 46 -1.21 -29.37 15.14
C THR A 46 -0.41 -30.62 14.78
N ASP A 47 0.24 -30.62 13.62
CA ASP A 47 0.94 -31.79 13.10
C ASP A 47 2.46 -31.76 13.38
N HIS A 48 3.02 -30.59 13.67
CA HIS A 48 4.46 -30.42 13.91
C HIS A 48 4.83 -29.73 15.23
N GLU A 49 3.84 -29.34 16.05
CA GLU A 49 4.07 -28.61 17.30
C GLU A 49 4.90 -27.31 17.11
N ILE A 50 4.83 -26.68 15.93
CA ILE A 50 5.57 -25.46 15.61
C ILE A 50 4.66 -24.25 15.85
N SER A 51 5.03 -23.45 16.85
CA SER A 51 4.41 -22.15 17.14
C SER A 51 5.45 -21.03 17.06
N LYS A 52 4.98 -19.79 16.80
CA LYS A 52 5.83 -18.60 16.75
C LYS A 52 6.55 -18.32 18.08
N ASP A 53 5.92 -18.68 19.20
CA ASP A 53 6.37 -18.33 20.54
C ASP A 53 7.04 -19.50 21.30
N GLY A 54 7.34 -20.61 20.61
CA GLY A 54 8.18 -21.72 21.11
C GLY A 54 7.56 -22.63 22.20
N GLU A 55 6.58 -22.15 22.97
CA GLU A 55 5.92 -22.94 24.03
C GLU A 55 4.43 -23.19 23.73
N ILE A 56 4.01 -24.46 23.73
CA ILE A 56 2.60 -24.85 23.59
C ILE A 56 2.03 -25.11 24.99
N ASN A 57 1.11 -24.26 25.44
CA ASN A 57 0.35 -24.52 26.64
C ASN A 57 -0.76 -25.56 26.34
N LYS A 58 -0.50 -26.84 26.59
CA LYS A 58 -1.40 -27.98 26.30
C LYS A 58 -2.74 -27.93 27.08
N ASN A 59 -2.90 -27.00 28.03
CA ASN A 59 -4.11 -26.84 28.85
C ASN A 59 -5.00 -25.66 28.48
N GLN A 60 -4.70 -24.93 27.41
CA GLN A 60 -5.72 -24.08 26.84
C GLN A 60 -6.69 -24.99 26.08
N GLN A 61 -7.80 -25.34 26.71
CA GLN A 61 -9.01 -25.67 25.97
C GLN A 61 -9.09 -24.63 24.85
N THR A 62 -9.04 -25.09 23.61
CA THR A 62 -9.30 -24.23 22.46
C THR A 62 -10.67 -23.66 22.74
N ILE A 63 -10.70 -22.42 23.24
CA ILE A 63 -11.89 -21.61 23.13
C ILE A 63 -12.06 -21.62 21.62
N GLN A 64 -13.05 -22.36 21.13
CA GLN A 64 -13.68 -22.03 19.86
C GLN A 64 -14.26 -20.64 20.11
N THR A 65 -13.38 -19.65 20.12
CA THR A 65 -13.75 -18.30 19.80
C THR A 65 -14.09 -18.50 18.35
N VAL A 66 -15.35 -18.84 18.10
CA VAL A 66 -16.01 -18.44 16.89
C VAL A 66 -15.75 -16.95 16.90
N MET A 67 -14.64 -16.52 16.31
CA MET A 67 -14.51 -15.18 15.82
C MET A 67 -15.65 -15.16 14.82
N ARG A 68 -16.83 -14.75 15.28
CA ARG A 68 -17.81 -14.15 14.40
C ARG A 68 -16.98 -13.04 13.81
N VAL A 69 -16.47 -13.31 12.62
CA VAL A 69 -16.19 -12.28 11.64
C VAL A 69 -17.55 -11.62 11.51
N HIS A 70 -17.79 -10.64 12.37
CA HIS A 70 -18.72 -9.59 12.05
C HIS A 70 -18.04 -8.96 10.86
N LYS A 71 -18.35 -9.50 9.66
CA LYS A 71 -18.18 -8.73 8.44
C LYS A 71 -18.73 -7.39 8.83
N HIS A 72 -17.87 -6.38 8.81
CA HIS A 72 -18.30 -5.02 9.05
C HIS A 72 -19.58 -4.87 8.23
N LYS A 73 -20.72 -4.58 8.87
CA LYS A 73 -21.98 -4.46 8.12
C LYS A 73 -21.67 -3.46 7.02
N ASP A 74 -21.78 -3.88 5.75
CA ASP A 74 -21.56 -3.01 4.57
C ASP A 74 -22.27 -1.66 4.75
N ASN A 75 -23.31 -1.63 5.57
CA ASN A 75 -24.04 -0.45 6.03
C ASN A 75 -23.14 0.72 6.48
N ARG A 76 -22.04 0.56 7.24
CA ARG A 76 -21.22 1.77 7.57
C ARG A 76 -20.33 2.23 6.41
N GLN A 77 -20.01 1.35 5.46
CA GLN A 77 -19.40 1.77 4.19
C GLN A 77 -20.46 2.47 3.32
N LYS A 78 -21.71 2.01 3.32
CA LYS A 78 -22.85 2.64 2.66
C LYS A 78 -23.24 4.00 3.27
N GLU A 79 -23.07 4.19 4.58
CA GLU A 79 -23.29 5.47 5.27
C GLU A 79 -22.32 6.56 4.76
N LEU A 80 -21.06 6.21 4.45
CA LEU A 80 -20.10 7.12 3.83
C LEU A 80 -20.34 7.31 2.32
N TYR A 81 -21.08 6.39 1.68
CA TYR A 81 -21.22 6.31 0.23
C TYR A 81 -22.41 7.08 -0.35
N LEU A 82 -23.43 7.40 0.46
CA LEU A 82 -24.67 7.98 -0.08
C LEU A 82 -24.53 9.44 -0.56
N VAL A 83 -23.50 10.16 -0.09
CA VAL A 83 -23.29 11.59 -0.43
C VAL A 83 -21.98 11.83 -1.17
N PHE A 84 -20.99 10.94 -1.04
CA PHE A 84 -19.71 11.09 -1.71
C PHE A 84 -19.72 10.43 -3.10
N ILE A 85 -19.87 11.26 -4.13
CA ILE A 85 -19.74 10.83 -5.52
C ILE A 85 -18.25 10.83 -5.88
N MET A 86 -17.69 9.63 -6.13
CA MET A 86 -16.31 9.51 -6.60
C MET A 86 -16.19 10.22 -7.96
N PRO A 87 -15.30 11.22 -8.09
CA PRO A 87 -15.18 11.96 -9.34
C PRO A 87 -14.61 11.07 -10.44
N ASP A 88 -15.20 11.13 -11.62
CA ASP A 88 -14.60 10.50 -12.80
C ASP A 88 -13.29 11.21 -13.19
N GLU A 89 -12.55 10.63 -14.14
CA GLU A 89 -11.27 11.20 -14.61
C GLU A 89 -11.41 12.67 -15.03
N LYS A 90 -12.56 13.02 -15.65
CA LYS A 90 -12.87 14.39 -16.06
C LYS A 90 -13.10 15.31 -14.86
N GLY A 91 -13.79 14.83 -13.84
CA GLY A 91 -14.01 15.51 -12.57
C GLY A 91 -12.69 15.80 -11.87
N ILE A 92 -11.80 14.81 -11.79
CA ILE A 92 -10.46 14.98 -11.19
C ILE A 92 -9.66 16.04 -11.96
N LYS A 93 -9.59 15.94 -13.30
CA LYS A 93 -8.90 16.93 -14.14
C LYS A 93 -9.45 18.35 -13.94
N LYS A 94 -10.78 18.48 -13.85
CA LYS A 94 -11.44 19.76 -13.60
C LYS A 94 -11.09 20.34 -12.22
N VAL A 95 -11.10 19.50 -11.18
CA VAL A 95 -10.73 19.91 -9.82
C VAL A 95 -9.28 20.37 -9.77
N ILE A 96 -8.35 19.62 -10.37
CA ILE A 96 -6.93 19.99 -10.45
C ILE A 96 -6.75 21.31 -11.21
N GLY A 97 -7.41 21.48 -12.36
CA GLY A 97 -7.35 22.71 -13.15
C GLY A 97 -7.89 23.92 -12.39
N ASN A 98 -9.01 23.77 -11.68
CA ASN A 98 -9.59 24.82 -10.85
C ASN A 98 -8.66 25.19 -9.68
N ALA A 99 -8.08 24.19 -9.01
CA ALA A 99 -7.13 24.41 -7.93
C ALA A 99 -5.87 25.13 -8.42
N TYR A 100 -5.36 24.76 -9.59
CA TYR A 100 -4.24 25.44 -10.23
C TYR A 100 -4.57 26.90 -10.55
N ASN A 101 -5.69 27.16 -11.23
CA ASN A 101 -6.10 28.51 -11.60
C ASN A 101 -6.32 29.42 -10.39
N TYR A 102 -6.77 28.86 -9.27
CA TYR A 102 -6.91 29.58 -8.01
C TYR A 102 -5.56 29.84 -7.32
N THR A 103 -4.70 28.82 -7.24
CA THR A 103 -3.43 28.91 -6.50
C THR A 103 -2.36 29.72 -7.22
N LEU A 104 -2.30 29.67 -8.55
CA LEU A 104 -1.30 30.39 -9.36
C LEU A 104 -1.24 31.91 -9.07
N PRO A 105 -2.34 32.69 -9.17
CA PRO A 105 -2.29 34.12 -8.89
C PRO A 105 -1.99 34.42 -7.41
N ALA A 106 -2.49 33.60 -6.48
CA ALA A 106 -2.21 33.75 -5.06
C ALA A 106 -0.73 33.52 -4.75
N LEU A 107 -0.11 32.54 -5.40
CA LEU A 107 1.31 32.21 -5.28
C LEU A 107 2.19 33.34 -5.82
N ILE A 108 1.89 33.85 -7.02
CA ILE A 108 2.60 34.98 -7.63
C ILE A 108 2.54 36.20 -6.70
N LYS A 109 1.36 36.50 -6.16
CA LYS A 109 1.18 37.61 -5.20
C LYS A 109 2.00 37.39 -3.93
N LYS A 110 2.01 36.15 -3.39
CA LYS A 110 2.78 35.79 -2.19
C LYS A 110 4.28 36.00 -2.41
N ILE A 111 4.82 35.53 -3.53
CA ILE A 111 6.25 35.69 -3.86
C ILE A 111 6.59 37.17 -4.00
N LYS A 112 5.80 37.94 -4.77
CA LYS A 112 6.05 39.38 -4.96
C LYS A 112 6.02 40.19 -3.65
N LEU A 113 5.20 39.80 -2.68
CA LEU A 113 5.08 40.50 -1.40
C LEU A 113 6.14 40.07 -0.37
N LYS A 114 6.49 38.78 -0.33
CA LYS A 114 7.33 38.22 0.74
C LYS A 114 8.79 38.02 0.36
N ALA A 115 9.09 37.81 -0.92
CA ALA A 115 10.45 37.52 -1.37
C ALA A 115 11.17 38.83 -1.73
N LYS A 116 12.24 39.14 -0.99
CA LYS A 116 13.16 40.24 -1.36
C LYS A 116 14.19 39.80 -2.41
N ASN A 117 14.73 38.61 -2.23
CA ASN A 117 15.66 37.96 -3.15
C ASN A 117 15.20 36.53 -3.38
N VAL A 118 15.44 36.00 -4.57
CA VAL A 118 15.07 34.64 -4.96
C VAL A 118 16.30 33.91 -5.52
N SER A 119 16.39 32.62 -5.25
CA SER A 119 17.32 31.70 -5.90
C SER A 119 16.53 30.73 -6.75
N LEU A 120 17.00 30.45 -7.96
CA LEU A 120 16.39 29.49 -8.86
C LEU A 120 17.34 28.32 -9.05
N THR A 121 16.84 27.11 -8.81
CA THR A 121 17.54 25.87 -9.12
C THR A 121 16.83 25.18 -10.27
N THR A 122 17.62 24.69 -11.22
CA THR A 122 17.14 23.90 -12.35
C THR A 122 17.72 22.51 -12.22
N ASP A 123 16.86 21.51 -12.13
CA ASP A 123 17.24 20.10 -12.14
C ASP A 123 16.85 19.50 -13.50
N MET A 124 17.76 18.75 -14.09
CA MET A 124 17.55 18.06 -15.36
C MET A 124 17.79 16.59 -15.18
N TRP A 125 16.82 15.76 -15.60
CA TRP A 125 16.95 14.32 -15.52
C TRP A 125 16.32 13.64 -16.73
N THR A 126 16.78 12.43 -17.00
CA THR A 126 16.19 11.55 -18.00
C THR A 126 15.44 10.43 -17.28
N SER A 127 14.17 10.26 -17.59
CA SER A 127 13.39 9.13 -17.07
C SER A 127 13.89 7.79 -17.63
N ARG A 128 13.44 6.69 -17.02
CA ARG A 128 13.71 5.34 -17.52
C ARG A 128 13.24 5.11 -18.97
N GLY A 129 12.24 5.87 -19.43
CA GLY A 129 11.75 5.82 -20.81
C GLY A 129 12.59 6.64 -21.80
N GLY A 130 13.72 7.20 -21.37
CA GLY A 130 14.56 8.06 -22.22
C GLY A 130 14.03 9.48 -22.40
N GLN A 131 12.92 9.83 -21.72
CA GLN A 131 12.32 11.17 -21.80
C GLN A 131 13.05 12.14 -20.89
N GLY A 132 13.45 13.30 -21.44
CA GLY A 132 14.11 14.37 -20.71
C GLY A 132 13.10 15.25 -19.97
N TYR A 133 13.50 15.72 -18.79
CA TYR A 133 12.71 16.64 -17.98
C TYR A 133 13.59 17.72 -17.39
N ILE A 134 12.98 18.89 -17.20
CA ILE A 134 13.56 20.00 -16.45
C ILE A 134 12.59 20.45 -15.36
N GLY A 135 13.02 20.37 -14.12
CA GLY A 135 12.35 20.96 -12.96
C GLY A 135 12.96 22.31 -12.63
N ILE A 136 12.14 23.33 -12.41
CA ILE A 136 12.59 24.63 -11.91
C ILE A 136 11.98 24.85 -10.53
N THR A 137 12.83 25.04 -9.53
CA THR A 137 12.44 25.34 -8.16
C THR A 137 12.95 26.72 -7.77
N CYS A 138 12.09 27.49 -7.11
CA CYS A 138 12.39 28.80 -6.57
C CYS A 138 12.46 28.71 -5.05
N SER A 139 13.58 29.15 -4.49
CA SER A 139 13.81 29.20 -3.05
C SER A 139 14.04 30.65 -2.61
N TYR A 140 13.39 31.09 -1.54
CA TYR A 140 13.57 32.42 -0.97
C TYR A 140 13.45 32.39 0.55
N ILE A 141 14.09 33.35 1.21
CA ILE A 141 13.97 33.57 2.65
C ILE A 141 12.98 34.70 2.88
N ASP A 142 11.98 34.48 3.73
CA ASP A 142 11.01 35.51 4.10
C ASP A 142 11.51 36.40 5.25
N SER A 143 10.73 37.43 5.60
CA SER A 143 11.07 38.36 6.70
C SER A 143 11.18 37.71 8.08
N ASN A 144 10.63 36.50 8.24
CA ASN A 144 10.72 35.72 9.47
C ASN A 144 11.89 34.72 9.42
N PHE A 145 12.80 34.88 8.46
CA PHE A 145 13.94 34.00 8.21
C PHE A 145 13.55 32.54 7.89
N ASN A 146 12.34 32.32 7.38
CA ASN A 146 11.95 30.98 6.93
C ASN A 146 12.36 30.76 5.47
N LEU A 147 12.99 29.62 5.22
CA LEU A 147 13.22 29.12 3.87
C LEU A 147 11.90 28.65 3.26
N ASN A 148 11.53 29.22 2.12
CA ASN A 148 10.37 28.84 1.34
C ASN A 148 10.86 28.28 0.00
N GLU A 149 10.51 27.04 -0.31
CA GLU A 149 10.83 26.40 -1.59
C GLU A 149 9.55 26.09 -2.36
N ILE A 150 9.55 26.45 -3.65
CA ILE A 150 8.38 26.36 -4.52
C ILE A 150 8.81 25.83 -5.88
N THR A 151 8.32 24.66 -6.26
CA THR A 151 8.46 24.17 -7.64
C THR A 151 7.59 25.02 -8.57
N LEU A 152 8.24 25.72 -9.50
CA LEU A 152 7.57 26.59 -10.47
C LEU A 152 7.07 25.80 -11.68
N THR A 153 7.88 24.85 -12.15
CA THR A 153 7.52 24.02 -13.30
C THR A 153 8.28 22.71 -13.31
N VAL A 154 7.67 21.69 -13.92
CA VAL A 154 8.32 20.46 -14.36
C VAL A 154 7.92 20.28 -15.82
N ASN A 155 8.85 20.55 -16.72
CA ASN A 155 8.61 20.51 -18.16
C ASN A 155 9.28 19.28 -18.78
N TYR A 156 8.61 18.74 -19.79
CA TYR A 156 9.19 17.79 -20.72
C TYR A 156 10.14 18.53 -21.67
N VAL A 157 11.31 17.94 -21.96
CA VAL A 157 12.37 18.51 -22.81
C VAL A 157 12.64 17.59 -24.00
#